data_AF-A0A401U0Z1-F1
#
_entry.id   AF-A0A401U0Z1-F1
#
_cell.length_a   1.000
_cell.length_b   1.000
_cell.length_c   1.000
_cell.angle_alpha   90.00
_cell.angle_beta   90.00
_cell.angle_gamma   90.00
#
_symmetry.space_group_name_H-M   'P 1'
#
loop_
_entity.id
_entity.type
_entity.pdbx_description
1 polymer ?
#
loop_
_entity_poly.entity_id
_entity_poly.type
_entity_poly.pdbx_seq_one_letter_code
_entity_poly.pdbx_strand_id
1 'polypeptide(L)'
;MPSIGVSRDEPRRPDVVIGDRYGTSCAPLLPDLVEEIMSSLGYSIGRNKPYAGGFITEHYGNPASGLHTVQIELNRAVYMDERHRERGPRFAQVAADFATLADALAKIPFGDLGPFQAAAE
;
A
#
# COMPACT_ATOMS: atom_id res chain seq x y z
N MET A 1 3.76 9.64 2.02
CA MET A 1 3.39 10.97 1.45
C MET A 1 3.27 12.10 2.50
N PRO A 2 3.52 13.38 2.13
CA PRO A 2 3.18 14.55 2.96
C PRO A 2 1.67 14.63 3.26
N SER A 3 1.30 15.17 4.41
CA SER A 3 -0.12 15.28 4.82
C SER A 3 -0.91 16.34 4.08
N ILE A 4 -0.26 17.41 3.63
CA ILE A 4 -0.89 18.54 2.95
C ILE A 4 -0.53 18.48 1.47
N GLY A 5 -1.52 18.76 0.63
CA GLY A 5 -1.36 19.00 -0.80
C GLY A 5 -0.49 20.21 -1.12
N VAL A 6 -0.09 20.35 -2.38
CA VAL A 6 0.70 21.52 -2.81
C VAL A 6 -0.18 22.79 -2.83
N SER A 7 -1.50 22.62 -3.00
CA SER A 7 -2.50 23.69 -3.03
C SER A 7 -3.42 23.66 -1.81
N ARG A 8 -3.87 24.84 -1.35
CA ARG A 8 -4.77 24.99 -0.20
C ARG A 8 -6.17 24.38 -0.41
N ASP A 9 -6.58 24.17 -1.65
CA ASP A 9 -7.88 23.60 -2.02
C ASP A 9 -7.84 22.08 -2.24
N GLU A 10 -6.69 21.42 -2.05
CA GLU A 10 -6.62 19.97 -2.16
C GLU A 10 -7.42 19.30 -1.01
N PRO A 11 -8.27 18.31 -1.33
CA PRO A 11 -8.99 17.56 -0.30
C PRO A 11 -8.01 16.89 0.66
N ARG A 12 -8.45 16.68 1.91
CA ARG A 12 -7.65 15.98 2.91
C ARG A 12 -7.20 14.63 2.34
N ARG A 13 -5.88 14.41 2.34
CA ARG A 13 -5.31 13.17 1.83
C ARG A 13 -5.76 12.00 2.72
N PRO A 14 -6.03 10.82 2.13
CA PRO A 14 -6.24 9.59 2.90
C PRO A 14 -5.09 9.34 3.87
N ASP A 15 -5.30 8.49 4.86
CA ASP A 15 -4.21 8.05 5.72
C ASP A 15 -3.28 7.11 4.95
N VAL A 16 -3.84 6.24 4.09
CA VAL A 16 -3.10 5.29 3.26
C VAL A 16 -3.55 5.39 1.81
N VAL A 17 -2.62 5.39 0.87
CA VAL A 17 -2.92 5.21 -0.57
C VAL A 17 -2.29 3.91 -1.06
N ILE A 18 -3.11 3.06 -1.68
CA ILE A 18 -2.70 1.79 -2.27
C ILE A 18 -2.55 1.99 -3.78
N GLY A 19 -1.37 1.68 -4.30
CA GLY A 19 -1.02 1.78 -5.72
C GLY A 19 -0.68 0.41 -6.31
N ASP A 20 -1.49 -0.06 -7.25
CA ASP A 20 -1.35 -1.35 -7.94
C ASP A 20 -1.17 -1.20 -9.46
N ARG A 21 -0.77 0.00 -9.87
CA ARG A 21 -0.65 0.44 -11.27
C ARG A 21 -1.94 0.18 -12.05
N TYR A 22 -3.09 0.50 -11.44
CA TYR A 22 -4.42 0.25 -11.99
C TYR A 22 -4.64 -1.24 -12.33
N GLY A 23 -4.21 -2.13 -11.43
CA GLY A 23 -4.36 -3.58 -11.53
C GLY A 23 -3.34 -4.28 -12.43
N THR A 24 -2.29 -3.59 -12.89
CA THR A 24 -1.29 -4.20 -13.79
C THR A 24 -0.07 -4.75 -13.05
N SER A 25 0.18 -4.33 -11.81
CA SER A 25 1.41 -4.69 -11.09
C SER A 25 1.29 -5.88 -10.13
N CYS A 26 0.07 -6.33 -9.81
CA CYS A 26 -0.19 -7.45 -8.89
C CYS A 26 -1.58 -8.07 -9.12
N ALA A 27 -1.85 -9.20 -8.47
CA ALA A 27 -3.17 -9.82 -8.47
C ALA A 27 -4.13 -9.01 -7.57
N PRO A 28 -5.44 -8.89 -7.91
CA PRO A 28 -6.39 -8.05 -7.16
C PRO A 28 -6.50 -8.37 -5.66
N LEU A 29 -6.29 -9.63 -5.28
CA LEU A 29 -6.29 -10.09 -3.90
C LEU A 29 -5.34 -9.28 -3.00
N LEU A 30 -4.15 -8.93 -3.49
CA LEU A 30 -3.13 -8.24 -2.70
C LEU A 30 -3.58 -6.84 -2.29
N PRO A 31 -3.93 -5.94 -3.23
CA PRO A 31 -4.46 -4.63 -2.88
C PRO A 31 -5.73 -4.70 -2.01
N ASP A 32 -6.62 -5.65 -2.31
CA ASP A 32 -7.92 -5.75 -1.64
C ASP A 32 -7.75 -6.15 -0.17
N LEU A 33 -6.84 -7.09 0.12
CA LEU A 33 -6.51 -7.45 1.49
C LEU A 33 -5.85 -6.29 2.25
N VAL A 34 -4.97 -5.53 1.58
CA VAL A 34 -4.36 -4.32 2.19
C VAL A 34 -5.46 -3.32 2.55
N GLU A 35 -6.41 -3.08 1.66
CA GLU A 35 -7.52 -2.16 1.88
C GLU A 35 -8.42 -2.60 3.03
N GLU A 36 -8.79 -3.88 3.06
CA GLU A 36 -9.63 -4.47 4.11
C GLU A 36 -8.98 -4.33 5.49
N ILE A 37 -7.73 -4.78 5.62
CA ILE A 37 -7.01 -4.77 6.90
C ILE A 37 -6.83 -3.33 7.39
N MET A 38 -6.30 -2.44 6.54
CA MET A 38 -6.04 -1.07 6.96
C MET A 38 -7.35 -0.32 7.26
N SER A 39 -8.42 -0.55 6.51
CA SER A 39 -9.73 0.03 6.83
C SER A 39 -10.26 -0.48 8.17
N SER A 40 -10.10 -1.78 8.47
CA SER A 40 -10.52 -2.38 9.75
C SER A 40 -9.76 -1.83 10.96
N LEU A 41 -8.52 -1.39 10.75
CA LEU A 41 -7.68 -0.71 11.74
C LEU A 41 -7.97 0.80 11.85
N GLY A 42 -8.96 1.29 11.09
CA GLY A 42 -9.46 2.67 11.17
C GLY A 42 -8.72 3.68 10.30
N TYR A 43 -7.94 3.25 9.31
CA TYR A 43 -7.30 4.15 8.35
C TYR A 43 -8.27 4.53 7.23
N SER A 44 -8.26 5.80 6.81
CA SER A 44 -8.90 6.20 5.55
C SER A 44 -8.04 5.78 4.36
N ILE A 45 -8.65 5.14 3.36
CA ILE A 45 -7.94 4.56 2.22
C ILE A 45 -8.22 5.32 0.93
N GLY A 46 -7.19 5.52 0.11
CA GLY A 46 -7.30 5.91 -1.29
C GLY A 46 -6.72 4.84 -2.20
N ARG A 47 -7.27 4.73 -3.41
CA ARG A 47 -6.80 3.81 -4.45
C ARG A 47 -6.27 4.54 -5.66
N ASN A 48 -5.04 4.22 -6.02
CA ASN A 48 -4.32 4.71 -7.19
C ASN A 48 -4.25 6.24 -7.37
N LYS A 49 -4.68 7.02 -6.37
CA LYS A 49 -4.76 8.48 -6.42
C LYS A 49 -4.32 9.08 -5.09
N PRO A 50 -3.42 10.08 -5.09
CA PRO A 50 -2.71 10.60 -6.26
C PRO A 50 -1.57 9.68 -6.74
N TYR A 51 -1.31 8.58 -6.03
CA TYR A 51 -0.20 7.66 -6.32
C TYR A 51 -0.75 6.31 -6.81
N ALA A 52 -0.62 6.06 -8.11
CA ALA A 52 -1.02 4.79 -8.73
C ALA A 52 0.01 3.67 -8.56
N GLY A 53 1.19 3.96 -8.02
CA GLY A 53 2.36 3.12 -8.22
C GLY A 53 3.31 3.78 -9.22
N GLY A 54 4.60 3.81 -8.87
CA GLY A 54 5.66 4.41 -9.68
C GLY A 54 6.53 3.39 -10.41
N PHE A 55 7.80 3.74 -10.59
CA PHE A 55 8.79 2.92 -11.30
C PHE A 55 8.87 1.47 -10.80
N ILE A 56 8.85 1.25 -9.48
CA ILE A 56 8.98 -0.10 -8.92
C ILE A 56 7.80 -0.98 -9.33
N THR A 57 6.57 -0.49 -9.17
CA THR A 57 5.36 -1.26 -9.53
C THR A 57 5.25 -1.49 -11.03
N GLU A 58 5.71 -0.52 -11.85
CA GLU A 58 5.69 -0.64 -13.31
C GLU A 58 6.77 -1.59 -13.83
N HIS A 59 7.97 -1.55 -13.27
CA HIS A 59 9.11 -2.29 -13.80
C HIS A 59 9.21 -3.72 -13.26
N TYR A 60 8.86 -3.92 -11.98
CA TYR A 60 8.98 -5.22 -11.32
C TYR A 60 7.64 -5.95 -11.14
N GLY A 61 6.52 -5.28 -11.38
CA GLY A 61 5.21 -5.92 -11.47
C GLY A 61 5.12 -6.73 -12.75
N ASN A 62 5.12 -8.05 -12.63
CA ASN A 62 4.86 -8.99 -13.71
C ASN A 62 4.02 -10.16 -13.19
N PRO A 63 2.71 -9.95 -12.95
CA PRO A 63 1.84 -10.98 -12.37
C PRO A 63 1.78 -12.26 -13.20
N ALA A 64 1.94 -12.16 -14.53
CA ALA A 64 1.96 -13.31 -15.43
C ALA A 64 3.16 -14.25 -15.17
N SER A 65 4.24 -13.73 -14.59
CA SER A 65 5.43 -14.49 -14.16
C SER A 65 5.50 -14.68 -12.64
N GLY A 66 4.40 -14.43 -11.91
CA GLY A 66 4.32 -14.61 -10.45
C GLY A 66 5.02 -13.51 -9.65
N LEU A 67 5.41 -12.40 -10.28
CA LEU A 67 6.03 -11.26 -9.62
C LEU A 67 4.97 -10.19 -9.36
N HIS A 68 4.59 -10.01 -8.09
CA HIS A 68 3.55 -9.08 -7.70
C HIS A 68 4.14 -7.92 -6.90
N THR A 69 3.74 -6.70 -7.24
CA THR A 69 4.17 -5.48 -6.55
C THR A 69 2.97 -4.60 -6.22
N VAL A 70 2.93 -4.12 -4.99
CA VAL A 70 1.94 -3.15 -4.50
C VAL A 70 2.68 -2.04 -3.77
N GLN A 71 2.29 -0.80 -4.00
CA GLN A 71 2.81 0.37 -3.31
C GLN A 71 1.84 0.80 -2.20
N ILE A 72 2.36 1.05 -1.01
CA ILE A 72 1.58 1.55 0.13
C ILE A 72 2.18 2.88 0.58
N GLU A 73 1.43 3.95 0.38
CA GLU A 73 1.82 5.32 0.76
C GLU A 73 1.14 5.73 2.05
N LEU A 74 1.92 5.96 3.10
CA LEU A 74 1.41 6.42 4.39
C LEU A 74 1.50 7.94 4.51
N ASN A 75 0.41 8.58 4.93
CA ASN A 75 0.36 9.99 5.29
C ASN A 75 1.23 10.25 6.52
N ARG A 76 2.22 11.16 6.41
CA ARG A 76 3.19 11.40 7.48
C ARG A 76 2.56 11.89 8.79
N ALA A 77 1.49 12.68 8.75
CA ALA A 77 0.78 13.13 9.95
C ALA A 77 0.20 11.97 10.80
N VAL A 78 0.08 10.77 10.23
CA VAL A 78 -0.39 9.58 10.94
C VAL A 78 0.65 9.07 11.93
N TYR A 79 1.94 9.21 11.64
CA TYR A 79 3.02 8.59 12.44
C TYR A 79 4.10 9.55 12.91
N MET A 80 4.13 10.79 12.41
CA MET A 80 5.19 11.75 12.74
C MET A 80 4.69 13.19 12.78
N ASP A 81 5.39 14.02 13.56
CA ASP A 81 5.37 15.46 13.36
C ASP A 81 6.18 15.78 12.11
N GLU A 82 5.51 16.22 11.05
CA GLU A 82 6.15 16.51 9.77
C GLU A 82 7.15 17.67 9.80
N ARG A 83 6.94 18.65 10.69
CA ARG A 83 7.79 19.83 10.79
C ARG A 83 9.09 19.49 11.49
N HIS A 84 8.99 18.80 12.63
CA HIS A 84 10.15 18.46 13.46
C HIS A 84 10.80 17.13 13.06
N ARG A 85 10.12 16.33 12.24
CA ARG A 85 10.51 14.98 11.81
C ARG A 85 10.67 14.00 12.96
N GLU A 86 9.86 14.17 13.99
CA GLU A 86 9.86 13.34 15.19
C GLU A 86 8.70 12.36 15.15
N ARG A 87 8.87 11.21 15.83
CA ARG A 87 7.81 10.21 15.94
C ARG A 87 6.61 10.81 16.67
N GLY A 88 5.43 10.65 16.09
CA GLY A 88 4.18 11.07 16.70
C GLY A 88 3.68 10.03 17.72
N PRO A 89 2.65 10.37 18.51
CA PRO A 89 2.11 9.48 19.55
C PRO A 89 1.64 8.11 19.02
N ARG A 90 1.16 8.06 17.77
CA ARG A 90 0.66 6.84 17.13
C ARG A 90 1.75 5.98 16.49
N PHE A 91 3.02 6.40 16.49
CA PHE A 91 4.09 5.71 15.76
C PHE A 91 4.20 4.22 16.11
N ALA A 92 4.17 3.89 17.40
CA ALA A 92 4.25 2.49 17.86
C ALA A 92 3.04 1.66 17.40
N GLN A 93 1.83 2.24 17.45
CA GLN A 93 0.62 1.58 16.95
C GLN A 93 0.70 1.33 15.45
N VAL A 94 1.10 2.34 14.66
CA VAL A 94 1.27 2.22 13.20
C VAL A 94 2.26 1.11 12.85
N ALA A 95 3.36 0.98 13.59
CA ALA A 95 4.31 -0.11 13.39
C ALA A 95 3.68 -1.50 13.65
N ALA A 96 2.87 -1.63 14.70
CA ALA A 96 2.15 -2.86 15.02
C ALA A 96 1.07 -3.20 13.97
N ASP A 97 0.39 -2.18 13.44
CA ASP A 97 -0.62 -2.32 12.39
C ASP A 97 0.02 -2.83 11.08
N PHE A 98 1.19 -2.28 10.70
CA PHE A 98 1.93 -2.77 9.53
C PHE A 98 2.52 -4.17 9.74
N ALA A 99 2.87 -4.56 10.97
CA ALA A 99 3.24 -5.94 11.27
C ALA A 99 2.05 -6.89 11.08
N THR A 100 0.85 -6.50 11.52
CA THR A 100 -0.39 -7.26 11.28
C THR A 100 -0.66 -7.42 9.78
N LEU A 101 -0.49 -6.35 9.01
CA LEU A 101 -0.61 -6.40 7.54
C LEU A 101 0.42 -7.35 6.92
N ALA A 102 1.69 -7.25 7.32
CA ALA A 102 2.75 -8.11 6.81
C ALA A 102 2.48 -9.60 7.10
N ASP A 103 2.03 -9.92 8.32
CA ASP A 103 1.67 -11.28 8.72
C ASP A 103 0.48 -11.83 7.93
N ALA A 104 -0.49 -11.00 7.57
CA ALA A 104 -1.62 -11.41 6.75
C ALA A 104 -1.20 -11.66 5.29
N LEU A 105 -0.40 -10.75 4.71
CA LEU A 105 0.13 -10.90 3.36
C LEU A 105 1.01 -12.16 3.22
N ALA A 106 1.81 -12.47 4.24
CA ALA A 106 2.68 -13.65 4.26
C ALA A 106 1.91 -14.99 4.31
N LYS A 107 0.63 -14.97 4.70
CA LYS A 107 -0.23 -16.16 4.77
C LYS A 107 -0.97 -16.44 3.46
N ILE A 108 -0.91 -15.55 2.48
CA ILE A 108 -1.58 -15.75 1.18
C ILE A 108 -0.93 -16.94 0.47
N PRO A 109 -1.70 -18.01 0.17
CA PRO A 109 -1.21 -19.10 -0.66
C PRO A 109 -0.85 -18.57 -2.06
N PHE A 110 0.31 -18.95 -2.60
CA PHE A 110 0.70 -18.53 -3.95
C PHE A 110 -0.32 -18.91 -5.04
N GLY A 111 -1.05 -20.02 -4.85
CA GLY A 111 -2.12 -20.43 -5.76
C GLY A 111 -3.29 -19.44 -5.86
N ASP A 112 -3.47 -18.58 -4.85
CA ASP A 112 -4.55 -17.60 -4.79
C ASP A 112 -4.17 -16.29 -5.50
N LEU A 113 -2.90 -16.14 -5.92
CA LEU A 113 -2.41 -14.98 -6.67
C LEU A 113 -2.61 -15.12 -8.20
N GLY A 114 -3.40 -16.10 -8.60
CA GLY A 114 -3.77 -16.35 -9.99
C GLY A 114 -2.76 -17.22 -10.75
N PRO A 115 -3.09 -17.56 -12.01
CA PRO A 115 -2.20 -18.38 -12.83
C PRO A 115 -0.99 -17.54 -13.24
N PHE A 116 0.21 -18.04 -12.92
CA PHE A 116 1.46 -17.55 -13.48
C PHE A 116 2.16 -18.68 -14.20
N GLN A 117 2.88 -18.34 -15.27
CA GLN A 117 3.76 -19.30 -15.91
C GLN A 117 4.92 -19.58 -14.94
N ALA A 118 4.89 -20.74 -14.29
CA ALA A 118 6.11 -21.27 -13.70
C ALA A 118 7.12 -21.43 -14.84
N ALA A 119 8.29 -20.81 -14.74
CA ALA A 119 9.35 -21.03 -15.70
C ALA A 119 9.58 -22.55 -15.78
N ALA A 120 9.40 -23.11 -16.97
CA ALA A 120 9.84 -24.48 -17.22
C ALA A 120 11.36 -24.50 -17.04
N GLU A 121 11.85 -25.32 -16.11
CA GLU A 121 13.26 -25.68 -16.02
C GLU A 121 13.71 -26.47 -17.26
#